data_AF-A0AAV6G847-F1
#
_entry.id   AF-A0AAV6G847-F1
#
_cell.length_a   1.000
_cell.length_b   1.000
_cell.length_c   1.000
_cell.angle_alpha   90.00
_cell.angle_beta   90.00
_cell.angle_gamma   90.00
#
_symmetry.space_group_name_H-M   'P 1'
#
loop_
_entity.id
_entity.type
_entity.pdbx_description
1 polymer ?
#
loop_
_entity_poly.entity_id
_entity_poly.type
_entity_poly.pdbx_seq_one_letter_code
_entity_poly.pdbx_strand_id
1 'polypeptide(L)'
;MVCAGVCLLLCLLCSDVVLAESNGVDINTLRKIIDYFQAKFSPGENKPYGVAINVHQDYCSSKFDSIQDRFLPNDTQQAVQKGLKKSFYKGQELMAAKTVAMKVQKLSVRAEYILLYPPNPSKSPLQVLLDRTEPDSCVVFYTLTAPCVRTCANVNGPYSLLPGLDLLTKYQGPKAFVFSQPWNGDEDASGSLKEIDQHVPLYRCTHQCVACRGSQGDDPINKECIN
;
A
#
# COMPACT_ATOMS: atom_id res chain seq x y z
N MET A 1 -24.21 19.35 53.41
CA MET A 1 -24.51 18.52 52.22
C MET A 1 -23.85 19.17 51.00
N VAL A 2 -22.62 18.80 50.67
CA VAL A 2 -21.94 19.23 49.43
C VAL A 2 -21.11 18.03 48.96
N CYS A 3 -21.72 17.10 48.23
CA CYS A 3 -21.00 15.97 47.64
C CYS A 3 -21.70 15.46 46.38
N ALA A 4 -22.14 16.39 45.52
CA ALA A 4 -22.73 16.06 44.22
C ALA A 4 -22.09 16.82 43.05
N GLY A 5 -21.13 17.72 43.32
CA GLY A 5 -20.56 18.62 42.30
C GLY A 5 -19.23 18.16 41.68
N VAL A 6 -18.52 17.21 42.28
CA VAL A 6 -17.14 16.86 41.87
C VAL A 6 -17.09 15.67 40.90
N CYS A 7 -18.14 14.83 40.86
CA CYS A 7 -18.16 13.66 39.97
C CYS A 7 -18.54 13.97 38.51
N LEU A 8 -19.22 15.09 38.25
CA LEU A 8 -19.67 15.46 36.90
C LEU A 8 -18.60 16.18 36.07
N LEU A 9 -17.54 16.71 36.68
CA LEU A 9 -16.46 17.40 35.97
C LEU A 9 -15.37 16.46 35.43
N LEU A 10 -15.28 15.22 35.91
CA LEU A 10 -14.30 14.25 35.42
C LEU A 10 -14.80 13.41 34.22
N CYS A 11 -16.11 13.40 33.94
CA CYS A 11 -16.65 12.69 32.77
C CYS A 11 -16.58 13.52 31.48
N LEU A 12 -16.39 14.84 31.56
CA LEU A 12 -16.31 15.72 30.37
C LEU A 12 -14.91 15.78 29.74
N LEU A 13 -13.91 15.13 30.33
CA LEU A 13 -12.57 14.99 29.74
C LEU A 13 -12.39 13.71 28.90
N CYS A 14 -13.45 12.90 28.73
CA CYS A 14 -13.44 11.69 27.89
C CYS A 14 -14.14 11.87 26.54
N SER A 15 -14.21 13.10 26.01
CA SER A 15 -14.81 13.35 24.67
C SER A 15 -13.79 13.41 23.54
N ASP A 16 -12.49 13.38 23.81
CA ASP A 16 -11.48 13.11 22.79
C ASP A 16 -11.20 11.60 22.70
N VAL A 17 -12.26 10.80 22.61
CA VAL A 17 -12.13 9.60 21.79
C VAL A 17 -12.07 10.14 20.37
N VAL A 18 -10.85 10.43 19.91
CA VAL A 18 -10.55 10.39 18.48
C VAL A 18 -10.96 8.98 18.07
N LEU A 19 -12.20 8.84 17.62
CA LEU A 19 -12.60 7.76 16.74
C LEU A 19 -11.51 7.77 15.69
N ALA A 20 -10.72 6.68 15.64
CA ALA A 20 -9.71 6.47 14.63
C ALA A 20 -10.44 6.39 13.28
N GLU A 21 -10.80 7.55 12.74
CA GLU A 21 -11.30 7.73 11.40
C GLU A 21 -10.15 7.33 10.49
N SER A 22 -10.27 6.12 9.94
CA SER A 22 -9.53 5.62 8.79
C SER A 22 -8.04 6.02 8.77
N ASN A 23 -7.16 5.14 9.28
CA ASN A 23 -5.71 5.19 9.00
C ASN A 23 -5.38 5.01 7.49
N GLY A 24 -6.30 5.34 6.59
CA GLY A 24 -6.11 5.39 5.15
C GLY A 24 -5.53 6.73 4.70
N VAL A 25 -4.79 6.70 3.60
CA VAL A 25 -4.38 7.92 2.90
C VAL A 25 -5.59 8.52 2.19
N ASP A 26 -5.70 9.86 2.15
CA ASP A 26 -6.75 10.56 1.40
C ASP A 26 -6.81 10.05 -0.04
N ILE A 27 -7.99 9.58 -0.48
CA ILE A 27 -8.14 8.85 -1.74
C ILE A 27 -7.83 9.72 -2.97
N ASN A 28 -8.10 11.03 -2.89
CA ASN A 28 -7.76 11.98 -3.94
C ASN A 28 -6.24 12.20 -4.00
N THR A 29 -5.58 12.20 -2.85
CA THR A 29 -4.12 12.28 -2.75
C THR A 29 -3.46 10.99 -3.24
N LEU A 30 -4.01 9.81 -2.95
CA LEU A 30 -3.54 8.55 -3.52
C LEU A 30 -3.48 8.61 -5.05
N ARG A 31 -4.52 9.15 -5.69
CA ARG A 31 -4.54 9.32 -7.14
C ARG A 31 -3.33 10.10 -7.63
N LYS A 32 -3.07 11.24 -7.00
CA LYS A 32 -1.97 12.16 -7.36
C LYS A 32 -0.60 11.53 -7.13
N ILE A 33 -0.41 10.81 -6.02
CA ILE A 33 0.82 10.04 -5.76
C ILE A 33 1.06 9.01 -6.86
N ILE A 34 0.04 8.22 -7.22
CA ILE A 34 0.17 7.18 -8.24
C ILE A 34 0.42 7.79 -9.63
N ASP A 35 -0.28 8.86 -9.99
CA ASP A 35 -0.05 9.58 -11.25
C ASP A 35 1.37 10.14 -11.35
N TYR A 36 1.81 10.83 -10.31
CA TYR A 36 3.15 11.38 -10.25
C TYR A 36 4.20 10.26 -10.36
N PHE A 37 4.01 9.17 -9.62
CA PHE A 37 4.90 8.01 -9.68
C PHE A 37 4.94 7.40 -11.09
N GLN A 38 3.78 7.13 -11.69
CA GLN A 38 3.69 6.54 -13.02
C GLN A 38 4.33 7.43 -14.09
N ALA A 39 4.07 8.74 -14.04
CA ALA A 39 4.58 9.69 -15.03
C ALA A 39 6.11 9.87 -14.95
N LYS A 40 6.68 9.84 -13.74
CA LYS A 40 8.10 10.12 -13.53
C LYS A 40 8.93 8.84 -13.38
N PHE A 41 8.52 7.90 -12.54
CA PHE A 41 9.38 6.82 -12.05
C PHE A 41 9.10 5.45 -12.67
N SER A 42 7.96 5.28 -13.36
CA SER A 42 7.61 4.00 -14.01
C SER A 42 8.76 3.48 -14.87
N PRO A 43 9.00 2.15 -14.90
CA PRO A 43 10.06 1.56 -15.71
C PRO A 43 9.82 1.66 -17.21
N GLY A 44 8.70 2.23 -17.64
CA GLY A 44 8.22 2.18 -19.02
C GLY A 44 7.80 0.77 -19.43
N GLU A 45 6.98 0.69 -20.47
CA GLU A 45 6.33 -0.53 -20.95
C GLU A 45 5.37 -1.11 -19.90
N ASN A 46 4.24 -1.72 -20.30
CA ASN A 46 3.22 -2.29 -19.38
C ASN A 46 3.72 -3.53 -18.61
N LYS A 47 4.96 -3.51 -18.12
CA LYS A 47 5.61 -4.55 -17.34
C LYS A 47 5.15 -4.44 -15.89
N PRO A 48 4.55 -5.50 -15.30
CA PRO A 48 4.13 -5.49 -13.91
C PRO A 48 5.28 -5.15 -12.95
N TYR A 49 5.06 -4.14 -12.13
CA TYR A 49 5.97 -3.68 -11.09
C TYR A 49 5.20 -3.34 -9.83
N GLY A 50 5.93 -3.22 -8.72
CA GLY A 50 5.40 -2.80 -7.43
C GLY A 50 6.38 -1.87 -6.74
N VAL A 51 5.85 -1.01 -5.88
CA VAL A 51 6.63 -0.09 -5.05
C VAL A 51 6.04 -0.01 -3.65
N ALA A 52 6.90 0.11 -2.67
CA ALA A 52 6.54 0.57 -1.33
C ALA A 52 7.14 1.96 -1.17
N ILE A 53 6.32 2.94 -0.82
CA ILE A 53 6.70 4.33 -0.59
C ILE A 53 6.45 4.64 0.88
N ASN A 54 7.41 5.28 1.53
CA ASN A 54 7.33 5.76 2.90
C ASN A 54 7.85 7.20 2.94
N VAL A 55 6.96 8.15 3.16
CA VAL A 55 7.22 9.59 3.10
C VAL A 55 6.49 10.31 4.21
N HIS A 56 6.91 11.53 4.53
CA HIS A 56 6.22 12.37 5.50
C HIS A 56 4.73 12.54 5.14
N GLN A 57 3.85 12.59 6.15
CA GLN A 57 2.38 12.64 6.00
C GLN A 57 1.88 13.78 5.11
N ASP A 58 2.63 14.88 5.01
CA ASP A 58 2.28 15.99 4.12
C ASP A 58 2.12 15.53 2.66
N TYR A 59 2.91 14.54 2.21
CA TYR A 59 2.82 13.96 0.87
C TYR A 59 1.62 13.02 0.68
N CYS A 60 0.93 12.66 1.76
CA CYS A 60 -0.28 11.83 1.77
C CYS A 60 -1.54 12.62 2.18
N SER A 61 -1.45 13.94 2.15
CA SER A 61 -2.53 14.85 2.49
C SER A 61 -2.87 15.77 1.31
N SER A 62 -3.87 16.62 1.50
CA SER A 62 -4.22 17.69 0.57
C SER A 62 -3.06 18.64 0.21
N LYS A 63 -1.96 18.63 0.99
CA LYS A 63 -0.75 19.40 0.70
C LYS A 63 0.07 18.87 -0.49
N PHE A 64 -0.18 17.65 -0.97
CA PHE A 64 0.65 17.03 -2.01
C PHE A 64 0.90 17.96 -3.21
N ASP A 65 -0.12 18.65 -3.73
CA ASP A 65 0.01 19.50 -4.92
C ASP A 65 1.04 20.63 -4.76
N SER A 66 1.18 21.16 -3.53
CA SER A 66 2.09 22.28 -3.23
C SER A 66 3.52 21.82 -2.94
N ILE A 67 3.76 20.51 -2.78
CA ILE A 67 5.08 19.97 -2.41
C ILE A 67 5.55 18.82 -3.32
N GLN A 68 4.77 18.43 -4.33
CA GLN A 68 5.05 17.30 -5.21
C GLN A 68 6.40 17.39 -5.94
N ASP A 69 6.91 18.60 -6.18
CA ASP A 69 8.22 18.84 -6.79
C ASP A 69 9.38 18.32 -5.94
N ARG A 70 9.16 18.19 -4.62
CA ARG A 70 10.09 17.63 -3.64
C ARG A 70 9.74 16.20 -3.24
N PHE A 71 8.75 15.57 -3.86
CA PHE A 71 8.37 14.20 -3.57
C PHE A 71 9.52 13.23 -3.84
N LEU A 72 9.80 12.35 -2.87
CA LEU A 72 10.94 11.41 -2.88
C LEU A 72 12.30 12.13 -3.00
N PRO A 73 12.63 13.06 -2.09
CA PRO A 73 13.81 13.91 -2.23
C PRO A 73 15.13 13.12 -2.25
N ASN A 74 15.16 11.91 -1.69
CA ASN A 74 16.35 11.06 -1.65
C ASN A 74 16.40 10.01 -2.76
N ASP A 75 15.32 9.83 -3.54
CA ASP A 75 15.20 8.78 -4.54
C ASP A 75 14.95 9.36 -5.93
N THR A 76 16.04 9.75 -6.59
CA THR A 76 15.95 10.42 -7.91
C THR A 76 15.28 9.56 -8.97
N GLN A 77 14.54 10.19 -9.88
CA GLN A 77 13.87 9.56 -11.01
C GLN A 77 14.79 8.58 -11.77
N GLN A 78 16.00 9.04 -12.10
CA GLN A 78 16.97 8.27 -12.87
C GLN A 78 17.45 7.02 -12.12
N ALA A 79 17.67 7.13 -10.80
CA ALA A 79 18.12 6.02 -9.98
C ALA A 79 17.05 4.93 -9.88
N VAL A 80 15.80 5.33 -9.61
CA VAL A 80 14.64 4.41 -9.52
C VAL A 80 14.42 3.69 -10.84
N GLN A 81 14.36 4.42 -11.95
CA GLN A 81 14.19 3.83 -13.28
C GLN A 81 15.34 2.87 -13.63
N LYS A 82 16.58 3.22 -13.31
CA LYS A 82 17.76 2.36 -13.52
C LYS A 82 17.69 1.10 -12.66
N GLY A 83 17.27 1.20 -11.41
CA GLY A 83 17.09 0.05 -10.52
C GLY A 83 15.98 -0.88 -11.01
N LEU A 84 14.83 -0.33 -11.41
CA LEU A 84 13.76 -1.12 -12.00
C LEU A 84 14.16 -1.75 -13.34
N LYS A 85 14.98 -1.12 -14.18
CA LYS A 85 15.57 -1.79 -15.36
C LYS A 85 16.39 -3.03 -14.98
N LYS A 86 16.97 -3.06 -13.78
CA LYS A 86 17.66 -4.21 -13.18
C LYS A 86 16.75 -5.10 -12.31
N SER A 87 15.44 -4.87 -12.35
CA SER A 87 14.38 -5.58 -11.61
C SER A 87 14.18 -5.20 -10.14
N PHE A 88 15.10 -4.46 -9.53
CA PHE A 88 14.97 -4.05 -8.13
C PHE A 88 15.70 -2.75 -7.84
N TYR A 89 15.08 -1.88 -7.05
CA TYR A 89 15.63 -0.64 -6.55
C TYR A 89 15.44 -0.56 -5.03
N LYS A 90 16.52 -0.23 -4.33
CA LYS A 90 16.54 0.03 -2.90
C LYS A 90 16.83 1.50 -2.69
N GLY A 91 15.82 2.24 -2.28
CA GLY A 91 15.89 3.66 -1.97
C GLY A 91 15.87 3.96 -0.48
N GLN A 92 15.72 5.24 -0.16
CA GLN A 92 15.55 5.74 1.21
C GLN A 92 14.08 5.85 1.58
N GLU A 93 13.28 6.46 0.70
CA GLU A 93 11.83 6.66 0.84
C GLU A 93 11.03 5.66 0.00
N LEU A 94 11.67 4.92 -0.90
CA LEU A 94 10.98 3.89 -1.67
C LEU A 94 11.79 2.62 -1.90
N MET A 95 11.07 1.50 -1.97
CA MET A 95 11.56 0.22 -2.47
C MET A 95 10.75 -0.14 -3.71
N ALA A 96 11.40 -0.56 -4.79
CA ALA A 96 10.69 -0.87 -6.03
C ALA A 96 11.19 -2.18 -6.64
N ALA A 97 10.27 -2.97 -7.20
CA ALA A 97 10.57 -4.25 -7.82
C ALA A 97 9.78 -4.44 -9.11
N LYS A 98 10.35 -5.18 -10.07
CA LYS A 98 9.60 -5.73 -11.22
C LYS A 98 9.27 -7.18 -10.97
N THR A 99 8.20 -7.66 -11.59
CA THR A 99 7.96 -9.09 -11.69
C THR A 99 9.09 -9.74 -12.48
N VAL A 100 9.71 -10.78 -11.93
CA VAL A 100 10.87 -11.47 -12.51
C VAL A 100 10.47 -12.85 -12.99
N ALA A 101 10.70 -13.13 -14.27
CA ALA A 101 10.52 -14.46 -14.83
C ALA A 101 11.77 -15.32 -14.56
N MET A 102 11.60 -16.42 -13.84
CA MET A 102 12.62 -17.44 -13.61
C MET A 102 12.59 -18.47 -14.74
N LYS A 103 13.47 -18.29 -15.73
CA LYS A 103 13.54 -19.14 -16.93
C LYS A 103 13.67 -20.64 -16.63
N VAL A 104 14.45 -21.01 -15.62
CA VAL A 104 14.76 -22.40 -15.29
C VAL A 104 13.54 -23.16 -14.72
N GLN A 105 12.72 -22.48 -13.92
CA GLN A 105 11.56 -23.10 -13.25
C GLN A 105 10.23 -22.78 -13.95
N LYS A 106 10.24 -21.98 -15.03
CA LYS A 106 9.04 -21.40 -15.66
C LYS A 106 8.11 -20.71 -14.64
N LEU A 107 8.68 -20.19 -13.57
CA LEU A 107 7.97 -19.44 -12.54
C LEU A 107 8.13 -17.94 -12.76
N SER A 108 7.15 -17.17 -12.34
CA SER A 108 7.21 -15.71 -12.34
C SER A 108 7.03 -15.22 -10.92
N VAL A 109 8.08 -14.61 -10.34
CA VAL A 109 8.01 -14.04 -8.99
C VAL A 109 7.46 -12.63 -9.08
N ARG A 110 6.32 -12.42 -8.44
CA ARG A 110 5.56 -11.17 -8.46
C ARG A 110 6.27 -10.06 -7.69
N ALA A 111 6.12 -8.82 -8.15
CA ALA A 111 6.78 -7.66 -7.54
C ALA A 111 6.37 -7.46 -6.08
N GLU A 112 5.09 -7.63 -5.78
CA GLU A 112 4.56 -7.56 -4.42
C GLU A 112 5.18 -8.60 -3.49
N TYR A 113 5.38 -9.83 -3.96
CA TYR A 113 6.07 -10.87 -3.20
C TYR A 113 7.54 -10.49 -2.93
N ILE A 114 8.25 -9.96 -3.92
CA ILE A 114 9.65 -9.50 -3.77
C ILE A 114 9.77 -8.39 -2.71
N LEU A 115 8.78 -7.51 -2.61
CA LEU A 115 8.79 -6.41 -1.64
C LEU A 115 8.40 -6.85 -0.22
N LEU A 116 7.53 -7.86 -0.10
CA LEU A 116 7.00 -8.34 1.18
C LEU A 116 7.86 -9.43 1.83
N TYR A 117 8.59 -10.22 1.04
CA TYR A 117 9.37 -11.34 1.54
C TYR A 117 10.86 -11.14 1.34
N PRO A 118 11.69 -11.45 2.34
CA PRO A 118 13.12 -11.35 2.22
C PRO A 118 13.73 -12.49 1.40
N PRO A 119 14.91 -12.30 0.79
CA PRO A 119 15.85 -13.40 0.67
C PRO A 119 16.32 -13.79 2.09
N ASN A 120 15.98 -14.99 2.52
CA ASN A 120 16.38 -15.57 3.81
C ASN A 120 17.91 -15.40 4.03
N PRO A 121 18.42 -14.90 5.19
CA PRO A 121 17.77 -14.57 6.47
C PRO A 121 17.48 -13.08 6.71
N SER A 122 17.21 -12.30 5.67
CA SER A 122 17.13 -10.84 5.78
C SER A 122 15.75 -10.32 6.20
N LYS A 123 15.64 -9.03 6.52
CA LYS A 123 14.36 -8.31 6.57
C LYS A 123 13.81 -8.10 5.15
N SER A 124 12.48 -8.07 4.98
CA SER A 124 11.89 -7.77 3.67
C SER A 124 12.15 -6.31 3.27
N PRO A 125 12.14 -5.98 1.96
CA PRO A 125 12.25 -4.59 1.52
C PRO A 125 11.24 -3.67 2.20
N LEU A 126 9.98 -4.09 2.33
CA LEU A 126 8.97 -3.33 3.06
C LEU A 126 9.38 -3.14 4.52
N GLN A 127 9.81 -4.19 5.22
CA GLN A 127 10.22 -4.05 6.62
C GLN A 127 11.41 -3.10 6.78
N VAL A 128 12.42 -3.17 5.90
CA VAL A 128 13.55 -2.22 5.91
C VAL A 128 13.08 -0.78 5.70
N LEU A 129 12.07 -0.58 4.86
CA LEU A 129 11.48 0.74 4.63
C LEU A 129 10.68 1.23 5.85
N LEU A 130 9.93 0.34 6.50
CA LEU A 130 9.15 0.65 7.70
C LEU A 130 10.02 0.90 8.95
N ASP A 131 11.19 0.27 9.05
CA ASP A 131 12.12 0.48 10.16
C ASP A 131 12.74 1.89 10.16
N ARG A 132 12.65 2.61 9.05
CA ARG A 132 13.16 3.99 8.88
C ARG A 132 12.09 5.05 9.10
N THR A 133 10.89 4.62 9.48
CA THR A 133 9.73 5.49 9.52
C THR A 133 9.79 6.43 10.71
N GLU A 134 9.56 7.71 10.45
CA GLU A 134 9.23 8.69 11.47
C GLU A 134 7.75 8.57 11.88
N PRO A 135 7.36 8.95 13.12
CA PRO A 135 5.98 8.82 13.61
C PRO A 135 4.90 9.39 12.67
N ASP A 136 5.23 10.47 11.96
CA ASP A 136 4.34 11.22 11.09
C ASP A 136 4.48 10.83 9.60
N SER A 137 4.84 9.59 9.29
CA SER A 137 4.96 9.15 7.89
C SER A 137 3.70 8.42 7.43
N CYS A 138 3.54 8.31 6.12
CA CYS A 138 2.53 7.50 5.48
C CYS A 138 3.17 6.48 4.55
N VAL A 139 2.50 5.34 4.39
CA VAL A 139 2.99 4.23 3.58
C VAL A 139 2.02 3.91 2.44
N VAL A 140 2.51 3.98 1.21
CA VAL A 140 1.76 3.57 0.03
C VAL A 140 2.43 2.35 -0.59
N PHE A 141 1.75 1.21 -0.53
CA PHE A 141 2.15 -0.01 -1.21
C PHE A 141 1.39 -0.11 -2.53
N TYR A 142 2.06 0.14 -3.65
CA TYR A 142 1.44 0.21 -4.96
C TYR A 142 1.91 -0.92 -5.87
N THR A 143 0.98 -1.54 -6.62
CA THR A 143 1.29 -2.48 -7.70
C THR A 143 0.60 -2.07 -9.00
N LEU A 144 1.24 -2.29 -10.16
CA LEU A 144 0.59 -1.99 -11.43
C LEU A 144 -0.64 -2.88 -11.65
N THR A 145 -0.52 -4.16 -11.32
CA THR A 145 -1.58 -5.16 -11.44
C THR A 145 -2.01 -5.66 -10.06
N ALA A 146 -3.29 -5.99 -9.89
CA ALA A 146 -3.83 -6.58 -8.69
C ALA A 146 -3.06 -7.86 -8.31
N PRO A 147 -2.96 -8.19 -7.02
CA PRO A 147 -2.46 -9.48 -6.56
C PRO A 147 -3.24 -10.63 -7.19
N CYS A 148 -2.54 -11.73 -7.49
CA CYS A 148 -3.15 -12.92 -8.05
C CYS A 148 -4.07 -13.62 -7.03
N VAL A 149 -5.18 -14.20 -7.48
CA VAL A 149 -6.23 -14.72 -6.59
C VAL A 149 -5.77 -16.03 -5.94
N ARG A 150 -5.37 -17.01 -6.77
CA ARG A 150 -5.16 -18.39 -6.31
C ARG A 150 -3.97 -18.56 -5.37
N THR A 151 -2.90 -17.79 -5.56
CA THR A 151 -1.65 -17.98 -4.82
C THR A 151 -1.20 -16.77 -4.01
N CYS A 152 -1.45 -15.54 -4.47
CA CYS A 152 -1.00 -14.32 -3.79
C CYS A 152 -1.96 -13.90 -2.67
N ALA A 153 -3.27 -13.99 -2.92
CA ALA A 153 -4.32 -13.54 -2.00
C ALA A 153 -5.11 -14.72 -1.42
N ASN A 154 -4.44 -15.87 -1.27
CA ASN A 154 -4.97 -17.07 -0.66
C ASN A 154 -4.20 -17.34 0.64
N VAL A 155 -4.90 -17.47 1.77
CA VAL A 155 -4.29 -17.73 3.08
C VAL A 155 -3.45 -19.01 3.12
N ASN A 156 -3.82 -20.01 2.32
CA ASN A 156 -3.11 -21.29 2.20
C ASN A 156 -2.22 -21.35 0.95
N GLY A 157 -2.07 -20.23 0.23
CA GLY A 157 -1.27 -20.16 -0.99
C GLY A 157 0.23 -20.23 -0.71
N PRO A 158 1.03 -20.94 -1.52
CA PRO A 158 2.49 -21.02 -1.32
C PRO A 158 3.22 -19.69 -1.52
N TYR A 159 2.55 -18.70 -2.11
CA TYR A 159 3.06 -17.34 -2.32
C TYR A 159 2.13 -16.29 -1.72
N SER A 160 1.39 -16.68 -0.67
CA SER A 160 0.46 -15.79 0.02
C SER A 160 1.18 -14.51 0.43
N LEU A 161 0.55 -13.36 0.22
CA LEU A 161 1.05 -12.05 0.62
C LEU A 161 0.56 -11.65 1.99
N LEU A 162 -0.50 -12.29 2.50
CA LEU A 162 -1.20 -11.88 3.72
C LEU A 162 -0.26 -11.80 4.93
N PRO A 163 0.62 -12.79 5.19
CA PRO A 163 1.58 -12.67 6.30
C PRO A 163 2.57 -11.51 6.15
N GLY A 164 2.93 -11.15 4.91
CA GLY A 164 3.78 -9.99 4.63
C GLY A 164 3.05 -8.67 4.86
N LEU A 165 1.74 -8.62 4.57
CA LEU A 165 0.90 -7.45 4.79
C LEU A 165 0.66 -7.15 6.27
N ASP A 166 0.85 -8.11 7.18
CA ASP A 166 0.79 -7.87 8.63
C ASP A 166 1.81 -6.82 9.13
N LEU A 167 2.87 -6.56 8.36
CA LEU A 167 3.78 -5.45 8.60
C LEU A 167 3.04 -4.10 8.54
N LEU A 168 2.08 -3.95 7.61
CA LEU A 168 1.26 -2.75 7.47
C LEU A 168 0.16 -2.70 8.53
N THR A 169 -0.37 -3.83 8.99
CA THR A 169 -1.35 -3.85 10.10
C THR A 169 -0.78 -3.23 11.37
N LYS A 170 0.51 -3.46 11.65
CA LYS A 170 1.22 -2.92 12.82
C LYS A 170 1.61 -1.45 12.68
N TYR A 171 1.62 -0.94 11.45
CA TYR A 171 1.97 0.44 11.14
C TYR A 171 0.87 1.40 11.62
N GLN A 172 1.22 2.41 12.42
CA GLN A 172 0.22 3.30 13.03
C GLN A 172 -0.18 4.48 12.13
N GLY A 173 0.72 4.94 11.25
CA GLY A 173 0.43 6.05 10.35
C GLY A 173 -0.53 5.70 9.20
N PRO A 174 -0.87 6.69 8.35
CA PRO A 174 -1.69 6.48 7.17
C PRO A 174 -1.07 5.43 6.24
N LYS A 175 -1.88 4.50 5.74
CA LYS A 175 -1.42 3.41 4.88
C LYS A 175 -2.44 3.05 3.82
N ALA A 176 -1.95 2.60 2.67
CA ALA A 176 -2.78 2.13 1.58
C ALA A 176 -2.08 1.03 0.79
N PHE A 177 -2.84 0.02 0.36
CA PHE A 177 -2.48 -0.84 -0.76
C PHE A 177 -3.26 -0.34 -1.98
N VAL A 178 -2.56 0.09 -3.01
CA VAL A 178 -3.13 0.54 -4.28
C VAL A 178 -2.76 -0.39 -5.43
N PHE A 179 -3.71 -0.71 -6.32
CA PHE A 179 -3.41 -1.30 -7.62
C PHE A 179 -4.11 -0.56 -8.76
N SER A 180 -3.59 -0.65 -9.99
CA SER A 180 -4.22 0.03 -11.14
C SER A 180 -5.05 -0.89 -12.04
N GLN A 181 -4.50 -2.06 -12.36
CA GLN A 181 -5.06 -2.99 -13.34
C GLN A 181 -5.56 -4.25 -12.64
N PRO A 182 -6.70 -4.82 -13.05
CA PRO A 182 -7.15 -6.10 -12.50
C PRO A 182 -6.18 -7.23 -12.89
N TRP A 183 -6.26 -8.33 -12.16
CA TRP A 183 -5.55 -9.56 -12.51
C TRP A 183 -6.42 -10.40 -13.44
N ASN A 184 -6.00 -10.56 -14.69
CA ASN A 184 -6.76 -11.29 -15.72
C ASN A 184 -6.56 -12.83 -15.67
N GLY A 185 -5.83 -13.35 -14.68
CA GLY A 185 -5.38 -14.74 -14.67
C GLY A 185 -6.30 -15.72 -13.94
N ASP A 186 -7.27 -15.24 -13.17
CA ASP A 186 -8.14 -16.08 -12.33
C ASP A 186 -9.60 -15.59 -12.41
N GLU A 187 -10.55 -16.53 -12.36
CA GLU A 187 -11.98 -16.24 -12.18
C GLU A 187 -12.26 -15.94 -10.70
N ASP A 188 -13.04 -14.89 -10.44
CA ASP A 188 -13.46 -14.39 -9.11
C ASP A 188 -12.34 -13.86 -8.18
N ALA A 189 -12.00 -12.58 -8.34
CA ALA A 189 -11.09 -11.86 -7.45
C ALA A 189 -11.73 -11.35 -6.15
N SER A 190 -13.05 -11.46 -5.98
CA SER A 190 -13.77 -10.78 -4.90
C SER A 190 -13.31 -11.25 -3.52
N GLY A 191 -13.26 -12.58 -3.31
CA GLY A 191 -12.82 -13.14 -2.03
C GLY A 191 -11.38 -12.74 -1.69
N SER A 192 -10.48 -12.85 -2.65
CA SER A 192 -9.06 -12.50 -2.49
C SER A 192 -8.83 -11.02 -2.19
N LEU A 193 -9.54 -10.11 -2.86
CA LEU A 193 -9.43 -8.68 -2.56
C LEU A 193 -10.02 -8.35 -1.18
N LYS A 194 -11.07 -9.07 -0.74
CA LYS A 194 -11.63 -8.96 0.61
C LYS A 194 -10.61 -9.37 1.68
N GLU A 195 -9.90 -10.46 1.47
CA GLU A 195 -8.83 -10.88 2.39
C GLU A 195 -7.72 -9.81 2.49
N ILE A 196 -7.26 -9.25 1.37
CA ILE A 196 -6.23 -8.19 1.41
C ILE A 196 -6.73 -6.94 2.17
N ASP A 197 -7.97 -6.52 1.91
CA ASP A 197 -8.56 -5.33 2.53
C ASP A 197 -8.71 -5.43 4.06
N GLN A 198 -8.73 -6.65 4.61
CA GLN A 198 -8.71 -6.87 6.05
C GLN A 198 -7.37 -6.52 6.69
N HIS A 199 -6.26 -6.62 5.96
CA HIS A 199 -4.91 -6.30 6.47
C HIS A 199 -4.53 -4.84 6.23
N VAL A 200 -4.97 -4.25 5.12
CA VAL A 200 -4.57 -2.90 4.72
C VAL A 200 -5.67 -2.25 3.87
N PRO A 201 -6.00 -0.95 4.06
CA PRO A 201 -6.96 -0.25 3.21
C PRO A 201 -6.61 -0.41 1.73
N LEU A 202 -7.49 -1.07 0.99
CA LEU A 202 -7.24 -1.45 -0.40
C LEU A 202 -7.98 -0.53 -1.35
N TYR A 203 -7.27 -0.05 -2.37
CA TYR A 203 -7.80 0.85 -3.39
C TYR A 203 -7.42 0.39 -4.79
N ARG A 204 -8.32 0.65 -5.74
CA ARG A 204 -7.97 0.62 -7.16
C ARG A 204 -7.90 2.04 -7.71
N CYS A 205 -6.80 2.38 -8.37
CA CYS A 205 -6.60 3.67 -9.00
C CYS A 205 -6.42 3.53 -10.51
N THR A 206 -7.44 3.93 -11.27
CA THR A 206 -7.38 4.05 -12.74
C THR A 206 -7.36 5.52 -13.14
N HIS A 207 -8.44 6.07 -13.70
CA HIS A 207 -8.63 7.52 -13.84
C HIS A 207 -9.04 8.17 -12.52
N GLN A 208 -9.72 7.40 -11.67
CA GLN A 208 -10.10 7.74 -10.30
C GLN A 208 -9.65 6.63 -9.36
N CYS A 209 -9.50 6.96 -8.09
CA CYS A 209 -9.29 5.97 -7.04
C CYS A 209 -10.61 5.61 -6.37
N VAL A 210 -10.84 4.33 -6.17
CA VAL A 210 -11.99 3.80 -5.43
C VAL A 210 -11.51 2.86 -4.33
N ALA A 211 -12.16 2.94 -3.16
CA ALA A 211 -11.96 1.94 -2.12
C ALA A 211 -12.54 0.60 -2.58
N CYS A 212 -11.81 -0.48 -2.32
CA CYS A 212 -12.27 -1.82 -2.67
C CYS A 212 -13.21 -2.40 -1.63
N ARG A 213 -13.12 -1.96 -0.37
CA ARG A 213 -14.11 -2.27 0.66
C ARG A 213 -15.51 -1.87 0.21
N GLY A 214 -16.49 -2.72 0.51
CA GLY A 214 -17.90 -2.39 0.34
C GLY A 214 -18.39 -1.31 1.32
N SER A 215 -19.65 -0.90 1.22
CA SER A 215 -20.17 0.23 2.02
C SER A 215 -20.39 -0.14 3.50
N GLN A 216 -20.55 -1.43 3.80
CA GLN A 216 -20.73 -2.03 5.13
C GLN A 216 -19.79 -3.23 5.31
N GLY A 217 -19.54 -3.64 6.56
CA GLY A 217 -18.47 -4.60 6.89
C GLY A 217 -18.53 -5.94 6.14
N ASP A 218 -19.72 -6.44 5.85
CA ASP A 218 -19.92 -7.69 5.12
C ASP A 218 -20.19 -7.52 3.62
N ASP A 219 -20.27 -6.27 3.15
CA ASP A 219 -20.57 -5.98 1.77
C ASP A 219 -19.56 -6.64 0.81
N PRO A 220 -20.02 -7.01 -0.39
CA PRO A 220 -19.13 -7.47 -1.43
C PRO A 220 -18.09 -6.40 -1.77
N ILE A 221 -16.93 -6.84 -2.25
CA ILE A 221 -15.92 -5.93 -2.80
C ILE A 221 -16.53 -5.07 -3.89
N ASN A 222 -16.15 -3.80 -3.91
CA ASN A 222 -16.55 -2.86 -4.94
C ASN A 222 -16.23 -3.44 -6.33
N LYS A 223 -17.24 -3.53 -7.20
CA LYS A 223 -17.12 -4.10 -8.55
C LYS A 223 -16.11 -3.34 -9.40
N GLU A 224 -15.90 -2.05 -9.15
CA GLU A 224 -14.84 -1.28 -9.80
C GLU A 224 -13.44 -1.79 -9.44
N CYS A 225 -13.24 -2.55 -8.36
CA CYS A 225 -11.97 -3.21 -8.06
C CYS A 225 -11.78 -4.55 -8.78
N ILE A 226 -12.84 -5.10 -9.35
CA ILE A 226 -12.85 -6.41 -10.00
C ILE A 226 -12.76 -6.27 -11.53
N ASN A 227 -13.48 -5.30 -12.11
CA ASN A 227 -13.71 -5.18 -13.57
C ASN A 227 -12.76 -4.23 -14.30
#